data_AF-A0A1X1QJB0-F1
#
_entry.id   AF-A0A1X1QJB0-F1
#
_cell.length_a   1.000
_cell.length_b   1.000
_cell.length_c   1.000
_cell.angle_alpha   90.00
_cell.angle_beta   90.00
_cell.angle_gamma   90.00
#
_symmetry.space_group_name_H-M   'P 1'
#
loop_
_entity.id
_entity.type
_entity.pdbx_description
1 polymer ?
#
loop_
_entity_poly.entity_id
_entity_poly.type
_entity_poly.pdbx_seq_one_letter_code
_entity_poly.pdbx_strand_id
1 'polypeptide(L)' 'MVIDLFSRQVVDWPMSERINTDLALNALTMACWRCKPKGEIIVHSDRGCQYTSYGWLNTLKASFSC' A
#
# COMPACT_ATOMS: atom_id res chain seq x y z
N MET A 1 1.59 1.07 8.42
CA MET A 1 3.00 0.72 8.13
C MET A 1 3.08 0.02 6.80
N VAL A 2 4.05 0.37 5.97
CA VAL A 2 4.40 -0.39 4.76
C VAL A 2 5.87 -0.80 4.88
N ILE A 3 6.14 -2.09 4.68
CA ILE A 3 7.48 -2.68 4.73
C ILE A 3 7.78 -3.26 3.35
N ASP A 4 8.98 -3.01 2.83
CA ASP A 4 9.52 -3.73 1.69
C ASP A 4 10.07 -5.07 2.21
N LEU A 5 9.45 -6.17 1.81
CA LEU A 5 9.82 -7.50 2.28
C LEU A 5 11.20 -7.93 1.77
N PHE A 6 11.64 -7.41 0.61
CA PHE A 6 12.93 -7.76 0.04
C PHE A 6 14.09 -7.15 0.83
N SER A 7 14.02 -5.84 1.12
CA SER A 7 15.07 -5.14 1.87
C SER A 7 14.85 -5.06 3.38
N ARG A 8 13.68 -5.50 3.88
CA ARG A 8 13.22 -5.34 5.27
C ARG A 8 13.17 -3.89 5.76
N GLN A 9 13.15 -2.93 4.85
CA GLN A 9 13.08 -1.52 5.21
C GLN A 9 11.63 -1.08 5.41
N VAL A 10 11.42 -0.25 6.43
CA VAL A 10 10.15 0.48 6.58
C VAL A 10 10.12 1.55 5.49
N VAL A 11 9.17 1.40 4.56
CA VAL A 11 9.07 2.27 3.39
C VAL A 11 8.17 3.46 3.67
N ASP A 12 7.12 3.24 4.48
CA ASP A 12 6.25 4.32 4.93
C ASP A 12 5.48 4.04 6.24
N TRP A 13 5.18 5.10 6.98
CA TRP A 13 4.30 5.10 8.15
C TRP A 13 3.51 6.42 8.18
N PRO A 14 2.42 6.53 7.41
CA PRO A 14 1.59 7.71 7.54
C PRO A 14 0.70 7.59 8.78
N MET A 15 0.52 8.71 9.48
CA MET A 15 -0.32 8.83 10.67
C MET A 15 -1.56 9.67 10.35
N SER A 16 -2.73 9.22 10.81
CA SER A 16 -3.99 9.96 10.74
C SER A 16 -4.73 9.77 12.06
N GLU A 17 -5.51 10.78 12.46
CA GLU A 17 -6.39 10.71 13.64
C GLU A 17 -7.47 9.62 13.51
N ARG A 18 -7.75 9.17 12.29
CA ARG A 18 -8.69 8.09 11.98
C ARG A 18 -8.06 7.07 11.04
N ILE A 19 -8.35 5.79 11.29
CA ILE A 19 -8.04 4.71 10.35
C ILE A 19 -8.96 4.87 9.14
N ASN A 20 -8.40 5.30 8.00
CA ASN A 20 -9.12 5.51 6.74
C ASN A 20 -8.35 4.89 5.57
N THR A 21 -9.10 4.55 4.52
CA THR A 21 -8.56 4.01 3.26
C THR A 21 -7.53 4.94 2.62
N ASP A 22 -7.75 6.26 2.68
CA ASP A 22 -6.84 7.24 2.07
C ASP A 22 -5.42 7.15 2.65
N LEU A 23 -5.31 6.83 3.94
CA LEU A 23 -4.02 6.61 4.58
C LEU A 23 -3.29 5.40 4.00
N ALA A 24 -4.01 4.30 3.79
CA ALA A 24 -3.46 3.10 3.17
C ALA A 24 -3.03 3.36 1.72
N LEU A 25 -3.86 4.07 0.95
CA LEU A 25 -3.57 4.47 -0.43
C LEU A 25 -2.32 5.35 -0.51
N ASN A 26 -2.22 6.38 0.34
CA ASN A 26 -1.06 7.25 0.38
C ASN A 26 0.22 6.47 0.74
N ALA A 27 0.14 5.58 1.72
CA ALA A 27 1.27 4.73 2.11
C ALA A 27 1.77 3.86 0.93
N LEU A 28 0.82 3.27 0.19
CA LEU A 28 1.11 2.42 -0.96
C LEU A 28 1.74 3.22 -2.10
N THR A 29 1.20 4.40 -2.40
CA THR A 29 1.77 5.30 -3.41
C THR A 29 3.19 5.68 -3.05
N MET A 30 3.43 6.18 -1.83
CA MET A 30 4.77 6.56 -1.36
C MET A 30 5.75 5.39 -1.41
N ALA A 31 5.29 4.19 -1.03
CA ALA A 31 6.13 3.00 -1.08
C ALA A 31 6.57 2.65 -2.50
N CYS A 32 5.68 2.76 -3.48
CA CYS A 32 6.00 2.47 -4.87
C CYS A 32 6.94 3.52 -5.49
N TRP A 33 6.73 4.80 -5.15
CA TRP A 33 7.63 5.88 -5.54
C TRP A 33 9.05 5.67 -5.00
N ARG A 34 9.19 5.17 -3.77
CA ARG A 34 10.49 4.93 -3.12
C ARG A 34 11.17 3.67 -3.62
N CYS A 35 10.43 2.56 -3.76
CA CYS A 35 11.00 1.27 -4.15
C CYS A 35 11.27 1.17 -5.66
N LYS A 36 10.60 1.97 -6.51
CA LYS A 36 10.70 1.91 -7.98
C LYS A 36 10.73 0.47 -8.52
N PRO A 37 9.71 -0.33 -8.18
CA PRO A 37 9.64 -1.75 -8.51
C PRO A 37 9.69 -1.93 -10.03
N LYS A 38 10.51 -2.87 -10.50
CA LYS A 38 10.72 -3.13 -11.93
C LYS A 38 9.87 -4.28 -12.48
N GLY A 39 9.00 -4.85 -11.65
CA GLY A 39 8.18 -6.01 -11.99
C GLY A 39 6.88 -5.99 -11.20
N GLU A 40 6.18 -7.12 -11.24
CA GLU A 40 4.92 -7.31 -10.53
C GLU A 40 5.10 -7.15 -9.01
N ILE A 41 4.10 -6.56 -8.36
CA ILE A 41 4.11 -6.30 -6.91
C ILE A 41 2.97 -7.05 -6.27
N ILE A 42 3.30 -7.84 -5.25
CA ILE A 42 2.32 -8.48 -4.39
C ILE A 42 2.20 -7.63 -3.12
N VAL A 43 1.01 -7.04 -2.91
CA VAL A 43 0.71 -6.28 -1.70
C VAL A 43 0.02 -7.19 -0.69
N HIS A 44 0.67 -7.42 0.45
CA HIS A 44 0.06 -8.12 1.57
C HIS A 44 -0.53 -7.12 2.56
N SER A 45 -1.84 -7.18 2.78
CA SER A 45 -2.56 -6.38 3.77
C SER A 45 -3.44 -7.29 4.62
N ASP A 46 -3.75 -6.86 5.84
CA ASP A 46 -4.72 -7.55 6.67
C ASP A 46 -6.16 -7.38 6.11
N ARG A 47 -7.13 -8.07 6.70
CA ARG A 47 -8.54 -8.02 6.26
C ARG A 47 -9.34 -6.86 6.88
N GLY A 48 -8.67 -5.80 7.33
CA GLY A 48 -9.31 -4.59 7.86
C GLY A 48 -10.14 -3.87 6.80
N CYS A 49 -11.19 -3.17 7.23
CA CYS A 49 -12.14 -2.49 6.35
C CYS A 49 -11.47 -1.45 5.42
N GLN A 50 -10.36 -0.86 5.86
CA GLN A 50 -9.53 0.05 5.08
C GLN A 50 -8.92 -0.61 3.82
N TYR A 51 -8.59 -1.92 3.89
CA TYR A 51 -8.00 -2.70 2.80
C TYR A 51 -9.02 -3.54 2.02
N THR A 52 -10.31 -3.47 2.38
CA THR A 52 -11.40 -4.10 1.63
C THR A 52 -12.30 -3.09 0.92
N SER A 53 -11.96 -1.80 1.00
CA SER A 53 -12.71 -0.72 0.39
C SER A 53 -12.55 -0.68 -1.14
N TYR A 54 -13.56 -0.16 -1.84
CA TYR A 54 -13.53 -0.02 -3.30
C TYR A 54 -12.35 0.82 -3.80
N GLY A 55 -12.02 1.91 -3.10
CA GLY A 55 -10.88 2.76 -3.45
C GLY A 55 -9.57 1.99 -3.43
N TRP A 56 -9.34 1.20 -2.37
CA TRP A 56 -8.17 0.33 -2.25
C TRP A 56 -8.08 -0.70 -3.37
N LEU A 57 -9.18 -1.44 -3.63
CA LEU A 57 -9.21 -2.47 -4.67
C LEU A 57 -8.99 -1.90 -6.08
N ASN A 58 -9.54 -0.71 -6.37
CA ASN A 58 -9.36 -0.06 -7.66
C ASN A 58 -7.91 0.41 -7.84
N THR A 59 -7.28 1.00 -6.81
CA THR A 59 -5.88 1.41 -6.87
C THR A 59 -4.96 0.20 -7.02
N LEU A 60 -5.23 -0.90 -6.31
CA LEU A 60 -4.48 -2.13 -6.48
C LEU A 60 -4.54 -2.61 -7.92
N LYS A 61 -5.73 -2.80 -8.49
CA LYS A 61 -5.90 -3.26 -9.88
C LYS A 61 -5.28 -2.33 -10.92
N ALA A 62 -5.31 -1.02 -10.68
CA ALA A 62 -4.83 -0.02 -11.64
C ALA A 62 -3.29 0.12 -11.63
N SER A 63 -2.66 -0.05 -10.46
CA SER A 63 -1.23 0.22 -10.29
C SER A 63 -0.37 -1.05 -10.17
N PHE A 64 -0.97 -2.17 -9.77
CA PHE A 64 -0.29 -3.43 -9.55
C PHE A 64 -1.11 -4.53 -10.22
N SER A 65 -0.56 -5.18 -11.25
CA SER A 65 -1.22 -6.30 -11.89
C SER A 65 -1.64 -7.29 -10.80
N CYS A 66 -2.92 -7.62 -10.77
CA CYS A 66 -3.49 -8.62 -9.85
C CYS A 66 -3.29 -10.01 -10.43
#